data_AF-A0A1Y4RYT9-F1
#
_entry.id   AF-A0A1Y4RYT9-F1
#
_cell.length_a   1.000
_cell.length_b   1.000
_cell.length_c   1.000
_cell.angle_alpha   90.00
_cell.angle_beta   90.00
_cell.angle_gamma   90.00
#
_symmetry.space_group_name_H-M   'P 1'
#
loop_
_entity.id
_entity.type
_entity.pdbx_description
1 polymer ?
#
loop_
_entity_poly.entity_id
_entity_poly.type
_entity_poly.pdbx_seq_one_letter_code
_entity_poly.pdbx_strand_id
1 'polypeptide(L)' 'MDITHKIQVINVGLEFFRDELERQEIPVVHLDWHPPAQGNSAVLQLLKQLRGTKKEAQP' A
#
# COMPACT_ATOMS: atom_id res chain seq x y z
N MET A 1 -19.23 -22.56 -8.50
CA MET A 1 -18.67 -21.33 -7.93
C MET A 1 -18.98 -20.23 -8.91
N ASP A 2 -19.79 -19.25 -8.49
CA ASP A 2 -20.19 -18.15 -9.36
C ASP A 2 -19.10 -17.06 -9.29
N ILE A 3 -18.22 -17.03 -10.28
CA ILE A 3 -17.09 -16.07 -10.38
C ILE A 3 -17.49 -14.78 -11.11
N THR A 4 -18.79 -14.53 -11.28
CA THR A 4 -19.36 -13.43 -12.08
C THR A 4 -19.31 -12.05 -11.41
N HIS A 5 -18.75 -11.94 -10.20
CA HIS A 5 -18.62 -10.65 -9.53
C HIS A 5 -17.46 -9.84 -10.13
N LYS A 6 -17.79 -8.62 -10.59
CA LYS A 6 -16.80 -7.67 -11.12
C LYS A 6 -15.78 -7.30 -10.04
N ILE A 7 -14.50 -7.54 -10.31
CA ILE A 7 -13.41 -7.25 -9.39
C ILE A 7 -13.11 -5.74 -9.43
N GLN A 8 -12.91 -5.14 -8.26
CA GLN A 8 -12.46 -3.76 -8.10
C GLN A 8 -11.11 -3.78 -7.39
N VAL A 9 -10.09 -3.15 -7.98
CA VAL A 9 -8.73 -3.21 -7.46
C VAL A 9 -8.24 -1.82 -7.05
N ILE A 10 -7.60 -1.74 -5.88
CA ILE A 10 -6.75 -0.61 -5.49
C ILE A 10 -5.32 -1.12 -5.44
N ASN A 11 -4.45 -0.63 -6.34
CA ASN A 11 -3.04 -0.99 -6.34
C ASN A 11 -2.26 -0.07 -5.39
N VAL A 12 -1.55 -0.64 -4.42
CA VAL A 12 -0.66 0.08 -3.49
C VAL A 12 0.76 -0.44 -3.69
N GLY A 13 1.72 0.46 -3.89
CA GLY A 13 3.12 0.09 -4.07
C GLY A 13 3.55 0.14 -5.53
N LEU A 14 3.96 -0.99 -6.10
CA LEU A 14 4.62 -1.00 -7.42
C LEU A 14 3.65 -0.68 -8.55
N GLU A 15 4.00 0.33 -9.36
CA GLU A 15 3.24 0.72 -10.55
C GLU A 15 3.10 -0.42 -11.56
N PHE A 16 4.10 -1.29 -11.67
CA PHE A 16 4.09 -2.45 -12.58
C PHE A 16 2.84 -3.33 -12.42
N PHE A 17 2.30 -3.47 -11.21
CA PHE A 17 1.07 -4.24 -10.99
C PHE A 17 -0.19 -3.52 -11.48
N ARG A 18 -0.25 -2.18 -11.37
CA ARG A 18 -1.32 -1.39 -12.01
C ARG A 18 -1.28 -1.62 -13.51
N ASP A 19 -0.11 -1.45 -14.12
CA ASP A 19 0.06 -1.53 -15.57
C ASP A 19 -0.40 -2.88 -16.13
N GLU A 20 -0.07 -3.97 -15.43
CA GLU A 20 -0.49 -5.31 -15.84
C GLU A 20 -2.01 -5.52 -15.72
N LEU A 21 -2.65 -4.96 -14.69
CA LEU A 21 -4.11 -5.00 -14.54
C LEU A 21 -4.82 -4.18 -15.61
N GLU A 22 -4.30 -3.00 -15.95
CA GLU A 22 -4.83 -2.15 -17.03
C GLU A 22 -4.74 -2.85 -18.39
N ARG A 23 -3.63 -3.56 -18.67
CA ARG A 23 -3.46 -4.37 -19.89
C ARG A 23 -4.48 -5.49 -20.03
N GLN A 24 -4.99 -6.00 -18.91
CA GLN A 24 -6.03 -7.02 -18.86
C GLN A 24 -7.45 -6.42 -18.80
N GLU A 25 -7.57 -5.10 -19.02
CA GLU A 25 -8.83 -4.34 -18.97
C GLU A 25 -9.54 -4.43 -17.60
N ILE A 26 -8.79 -4.69 -16.53
CA ILE A 26 -9.31 -4.74 -15.16
C ILE A 26 -9.33 -3.31 -14.58
N PRO A 27 -10.48 -2.83 -14.07
CA PRO A 27 -10.55 -1.53 -13.42
C PRO A 27 -9.68 -1.47 -12.16
N VAL A 28 -8.67 -0.59 -12.17
CA VAL A 28 -7.74 -0.39 -11.05
C VAL A 28 -7.58 1.10 -10.73
N VAL A 29 -7.52 1.44 -9.45
CA VAL A 29 -7.07 2.75 -8.96
C VAL A 29 -5.72 2.56 -8.31
N HIS A 30 -4.70 3.28 -8.79
CA HIS A 30 -3.39 3.24 -8.15
C HIS A 30 -3.28 4.32 -7.07
N LEU A 31 -2.95 3.89 -5.85
CA LEU A 31 -2.62 4.77 -4.75
C LEU A 31 -1.10 4.96 -4.74
N ASP A 32 -0.68 6.19 -5.04
CA ASP A 32 0.71 6.64 -4.86
C ASP A 32 0.98 6.79 -3.35
N TRP A 33 1.42 5.69 -2.74
CA TRP A 33 1.72 5.62 -1.32
C TRP A 33 3.20 5.35 -1.10
N HIS A 34 3.78 6.08 -0.15
CA HIS A 34 5.13 5.88 0.31
C HIS A 34 5.19 5.76 1.85
N PRO A 35 6.11 4.94 2.41
CA PRO A 35 6.27 4.86 3.86
C PRO A 35 6.65 6.26 4.42
N PRO A 36 6.10 6.68 5.57
CA PRO A 36 6.27 8.05 6.08
C PRO A 36 7.73 8.51 6.27
N ALA A 37 8.65 7.58 6.56
CA ALA A 37 10.06 7.88 6.73
C ALA A 37 10.87 7.77 5.43
N GLN A 38 10.34 7.13 4.38
CA GLN A 38 11.02 6.92 3.09
C GLN A 38 12.49 6.42 3.23
N GLY A 39 12.76 5.57 4.22
CA GLY A 39 14.11 5.04 4.50
C GLY A 39 15.03 5.99 5.29
N ASN A 40 14.61 7.21 5.59
CA ASN A 40 15.37 8.14 6.42
C ASN A 40 15.29 7.72 7.90
N SER A 41 16.43 7.28 8.45
CA SER A 41 16.53 6.79 9.83
C SER A 41 16.21 7.86 10.88
N ALA A 42 16.59 9.12 10.64
CA ALA A 42 16.31 10.23 11.56
C ALA A 42 14.80 10.53 11.60
N VAL A 43 14.15 10.59 10.44
CA VAL A 43 12.69 10.79 10.36
C VAL A 43 11.95 9.62 11.00
N LEU A 44 12.41 8.38 10.79
CA LEU A 44 11.84 7.21 11.44
C LEU A 44 11.90 7.30 12.97
N GLN A 45 13.01 7.78 13.53
CA GLN A 45 13.16 7.97 14.98
C GLN A 45 12.18 9.03 15.52
N LEU A 46 12.04 10.16 14.82
CA LEU A 46 11.08 11.21 15.19
C LEU A 46 9.63 10.69 15.12
N LEU A 47 9.29 9.93 14.08
CA LEU A 47 7.97 9.31 13.95
C LEU A 47 7.70 8.29 15.07
N LYS A 48 8.71 7.55 15.53
CA LYS A 48 8.58 6.65 16.70
C LYS A 48 8.27 7.42 17.99
N GLN A 49 8.87 8.60 18.18
CA GLN A 49 8.57 9.45 19.34
C GLN A 49 7.14 9.99 19.30
N LEU A 50 6.68 10.46 18.12
CA LEU A 50 5.33 11.00 17.94
C LEU A 50 4.23 9.94 18.13
N ARG A 51 4.50 8.68 17.78
CA ARG A 51 3.50 7.60 17.84
C ARG A 51 3.13 7.18 19.28
N GLY A 52 3.95 7.53 20.28
CA GLY A 52 3.79 7.05 21.66
C GLY A 52 3.95 5.52 21.77
N THR A 53 4.08 5.00 22.99
CA THR A 53 4.27 3.55 23.25
C THR A 53 2.98 2.76 23.03
N LYS A 54 2.48 2.64 21.80
CA LYS A 54 1.64 1.49 21.46
C LYS A 54 2.56 0.31 21.24
N LYS A 55 2.60 -0.63 22.20
CA LYS A 55 3.21 -1.94 22.00
C LYS A 55 2.61 -2.55 20.73
N GLU A 56 3.43 -2.76 19.71
CA GLU A 56 3.03 -3.50 18.52
C GLU A 56 2.68 -4.93 18.95
N ALA A 57 1.44 -5.36 18.69
CA ALA A 57 1.12 -6.77 18.67
C ALA A 57 1.90 -7.37 17.49
N GLN A 58 2.93 -8.14 17.79
CA GLN A 58 3.70 -8.89 16.82
C GLN A 58 2.80 -9.95 16.15
N PRO A 59 2.93 -10.16 14.82
CA PRO A 59 2.34 -11.32 14.15
C PRO A 59 2.97 -12.63 14.66
#